data_AF-A0A067GJQ4-F1
#
_entry.id   AF-A0A067GJQ4-F1
#
_cell.length_a   1.000
_cell.length_b   1.000
_cell.length_c   1.000
_cell.angle_alpha   90.00
_cell.angle_beta   90.00
_cell.angle_gamma   90.00
#
_symmetry.space_group_name_H-M   'P 1'
#
loop_
_entity.id
_entity.type
_entity.pdbx_description
1 polymer ?
#
loop_
_entity_poly.entity_id
_entity_poly.type
_entity_poly.pdbx_seq_one_letter_code
_entity_poly.pdbx_strand_id
1 'polypeptide(L)'
;MSTDTETLLLEFPNQPLWTNVYVQNCARATVPLLWSRVQVQGQISLSCGGVLSFGLAHYATSEFELLAEELLMSDSVIKVYGALRMTVKIFLMWNSEMLVDGGGDATVATSLLEASNLIVLKEFSIIHSNANLEVHGQGLLNLSGPGDRIEAQRLVLALFYSIHVGPGSVLRSPLENATTDAVTPRLYCEIQDCPVELLHPPEDCNVNSSLSFTLQICRVEDIVVDGLVEGSVVHFHRARTISVQSSGAISASGMGCTGGVGRGKVIGNGVGSGGGHGGKGGLGCFNDSCVEGGISYGNANLPCELGSGSGNDTSGNSTAGGGIIVMGSFEHPLSSLSVEGSVKADGQSFEDLSTKKNYVVRNGSIGGAGGGSGGTILLFLHTLDIGDSAVLSSVGGYGSHMGGGGGGGGRIHFHWSDIPTGDVYQPIASVRGSIRIGGGLGGHELGGGENGTTTGKACPKGLYGIFCE
;
A
#
# COMPACT_ATOMS: atom_id res chain seq x y z
N MET A 1 -7.68 -15.00 37.93
CA MET A 1 -8.05 -16.43 37.76
C MET A 1 -8.44 -16.60 36.31
N SER A 2 -7.78 -17.47 35.55
CA SER A 2 -8.19 -17.81 34.17
C SER A 2 -9.35 -18.81 34.24
N THR A 3 -10.35 -18.65 33.38
CA THR A 3 -11.51 -19.57 33.35
C THR A 3 -11.44 -20.59 32.23
N ASP A 4 -10.52 -20.45 31.27
CA ASP A 4 -10.18 -21.39 30.19
C ASP A 4 -11.37 -22.30 29.76
N THR A 5 -12.46 -21.65 29.37
CA THR A 5 -13.70 -22.30 28.96
C THR A 5 -13.84 -22.22 27.45
N GLU A 6 -14.07 -23.36 26.78
CA GLU A 6 -14.47 -23.37 25.37
C GLU A 6 -15.98 -23.52 25.24
N THR A 7 -16.63 -22.53 24.61
CA THR A 7 -18.07 -22.49 24.36
C THR A 7 -18.34 -22.56 22.85
N LEU A 8 -19.08 -23.57 22.42
CA LEU A 8 -19.51 -23.75 21.04
C LEU A 8 -20.90 -23.12 20.85
N LEU A 9 -21.03 -22.18 19.90
CA LEU A 9 -22.27 -21.49 19.60
C LEU A 9 -22.84 -22.00 18.27
N LEU A 10 -23.87 -22.85 18.36
CA LEU A 10 -24.53 -23.47 17.21
C LEU A 10 -25.83 -22.79 16.79
N GLU A 11 -26.41 -21.95 17.64
CA GLU A 11 -27.68 -21.28 17.37
C GLU A 11 -27.68 -19.90 18.03
N PHE A 12 -28.16 -18.90 17.29
CA PHE A 12 -28.35 -17.53 17.79
C PHE A 12 -29.84 -17.24 17.91
N PRO A 13 -30.32 -16.74 19.06
CA PRO A 13 -31.72 -16.43 19.21
C PRO A 13 -32.09 -15.19 18.38
N ASN A 14 -33.07 -15.34 17.49
CA ASN A 14 -33.60 -14.24 16.71
C ASN A 14 -34.46 -13.30 17.57
N GLN A 15 -35.20 -13.85 18.56
CA GLN A 15 -35.94 -13.09 19.56
C GLN A 15 -36.08 -13.90 20.87
N PRO A 16 -35.76 -13.32 22.05
CA PRO A 16 -35.08 -12.04 22.24
C PRO A 16 -33.62 -12.14 21.78
N LEU A 17 -33.09 -11.05 21.21
CA LEU A 17 -31.67 -10.95 20.87
C LEU A 17 -30.83 -11.04 22.14
N TRP A 18 -29.60 -11.53 21.99
CA TRP A 18 -28.63 -11.40 23.08
C TRP A 18 -28.36 -9.93 23.36
N THR A 19 -28.23 -9.62 24.65
CA THR A 19 -27.88 -8.30 25.12
C THR A 19 -26.52 -8.39 25.80
N ASN A 20 -25.59 -7.52 25.41
CA ASN A 20 -24.27 -7.39 26.04
C ASN A 20 -23.50 -8.72 26.21
N VAL A 21 -22.74 -9.10 25.19
CA VAL A 21 -21.94 -10.34 25.19
C VAL A 21 -20.53 -10.07 25.68
N TYR A 22 -20.08 -10.81 26.69
CA TYR A 22 -18.75 -10.68 27.29
C TYR A 22 -17.96 -11.99 27.15
N VAL A 23 -16.77 -11.93 26.55
CA VAL A 23 -15.82 -13.04 26.46
C VAL A 23 -14.55 -12.65 27.20
N GLN A 24 -14.32 -13.23 28.37
CA GLN A 24 -13.29 -12.74 29.30
C GLN A 24 -12.43 -13.87 29.88
N ASN A 25 -11.27 -13.51 30.44
CA ASN A 25 -10.43 -14.40 31.27
C ASN A 25 -9.99 -15.69 30.56
N CYS A 26 -9.45 -15.53 29.35
CA CYS A 26 -9.05 -16.64 28.47
C CYS A 26 -10.20 -17.55 28.04
N ALA A 27 -11.45 -17.13 28.15
CA ALA A 27 -12.57 -17.87 27.58
C ALA A 27 -12.53 -17.81 26.04
N ARG A 28 -12.97 -18.91 25.41
CA ARG A 28 -13.07 -19.02 23.96
C ARG A 28 -14.50 -19.32 23.54
N ALA A 29 -15.06 -18.48 22.67
CA ALA A 29 -16.35 -18.69 22.03
C ALA A 29 -16.13 -18.99 20.54
N THR A 30 -16.72 -20.07 20.03
CA THR A 30 -16.55 -20.50 18.63
C THR A 30 -17.89 -20.67 17.92
N VAL A 31 -18.01 -20.09 16.74
CA VAL A 31 -19.18 -20.14 15.84
C VAL A 31 -18.81 -20.92 14.58
N PRO A 32 -18.99 -22.25 14.53
CA PRO A 32 -18.45 -23.10 13.45
C PRO A 32 -19.32 -23.15 12.18
N LEU A 33 -20.41 -22.38 12.11
CA LEU A 33 -21.42 -22.48 11.05
C LEU A 33 -20.93 -21.88 9.72
N LEU A 34 -21.31 -22.50 8.60
CA LEU A 34 -20.97 -22.04 7.23
C LEU A 34 -21.57 -20.67 6.88
N TRP A 35 -22.81 -20.43 7.30
CA TRP A 35 -23.45 -19.12 7.24
C TRP A 35 -24.09 -18.85 8.59
N SER A 36 -23.68 -17.77 9.23
CA SER A 36 -24.31 -17.37 10.49
C SER A 36 -24.36 -15.86 10.63
N ARG A 37 -25.48 -15.42 11.20
CA ARG A 37 -25.71 -14.04 11.59
C ARG A 37 -25.72 -13.98 13.11
N VAL A 38 -24.80 -13.20 13.66
CA VAL A 38 -24.70 -12.88 15.08
C VAL A 38 -25.19 -11.47 15.27
N GLN A 39 -26.37 -11.32 15.86
CA GLN A 39 -26.95 -10.03 16.17
C GLN A 39 -27.02 -9.85 17.68
N VAL A 40 -26.33 -8.83 18.18
CA VAL A 40 -26.28 -8.47 19.60
C VAL A 40 -26.85 -7.09 19.79
N GLN A 41 -27.78 -6.96 20.72
CA GLN A 41 -28.24 -5.66 21.19
C GLN A 41 -27.27 -5.12 22.24
N GLY A 42 -26.73 -3.92 22.00
CA GLY A 42 -25.71 -3.31 22.85
C GLY A 42 -24.30 -3.74 22.46
N GLN A 43 -23.52 -4.22 23.42
CA GLN A 43 -22.07 -4.35 23.28
C GLN A 43 -21.60 -5.81 23.11
N ILE A 44 -20.55 -6.00 22.32
CA ILE A 44 -19.70 -7.19 22.36
C ILE A 44 -18.35 -6.76 22.93
N SER A 45 -17.92 -7.39 24.03
CA SER A 45 -16.66 -7.07 24.70
C SER A 45 -15.80 -8.32 24.87
N LEU A 46 -14.56 -8.23 24.41
CA LEU A 46 -13.53 -9.24 24.63
C LEU A 46 -12.45 -8.64 25.52
N SER A 47 -12.09 -9.34 26.59
CA SER A 47 -11.04 -8.86 27.52
C SER A 47 -10.19 -9.98 28.10
N CYS A 48 -8.97 -9.65 28.54
CA CYS A 48 -8.10 -10.53 29.33
C CYS A 48 -7.89 -11.92 28.69
N GLY A 49 -7.42 -11.95 27.44
CA GLY A 49 -7.16 -13.17 26.68
C GLY A 49 -8.39 -13.81 26.04
N GLY A 50 -9.56 -13.15 26.05
CA GLY A 50 -10.77 -13.65 25.43
C GLY A 50 -10.60 -13.90 23.92
N VAL A 51 -11.15 -15.00 23.42
CA VAL A 51 -11.07 -15.39 22.01
C VAL A 51 -12.46 -15.60 21.43
N LEU A 52 -12.78 -14.91 20.34
CA LEU A 52 -13.99 -15.17 19.54
C LEU A 52 -13.59 -15.67 18.16
N SER A 53 -14.06 -16.86 17.79
CA SER A 53 -13.70 -17.55 16.55
C SER A 53 -14.93 -17.76 15.69
N PHE A 54 -14.83 -17.43 14.41
CA PHE A 54 -15.83 -17.71 13.39
C PHE A 54 -15.29 -18.71 12.37
N GLY A 55 -16.04 -19.74 12.07
CA GLY A 55 -15.65 -20.82 11.16
C GLY A 55 -14.66 -21.79 11.77
N LEU A 56 -14.18 -22.70 10.91
CA LEU A 56 -13.24 -23.75 11.25
C LEU A 56 -11.94 -23.54 10.49
N ALA A 57 -10.81 -23.73 11.18
CA ALA A 57 -9.51 -23.75 10.54
C ALA A 57 -9.50 -24.77 9.39
N HIS A 58 -8.94 -24.38 8.24
CA HIS A 58 -8.90 -25.12 6.97
C HIS A 58 -10.22 -25.15 6.15
N TYR A 59 -11.30 -24.53 6.63
CA TYR A 59 -12.58 -24.44 5.90
C TYR A 59 -13.06 -22.98 5.78
N ALA A 60 -12.27 -22.15 5.11
CA ALA A 60 -12.54 -20.72 4.93
C ALA A 60 -13.53 -20.43 3.78
N THR A 61 -14.64 -21.17 3.73
CA THR A 61 -15.73 -20.98 2.74
C THR A 61 -16.95 -20.27 3.33
N SER A 62 -16.85 -19.83 4.58
CA SER A 62 -18.00 -19.39 5.38
C SER A 62 -18.15 -17.86 5.32
N GLU A 63 -19.38 -17.35 5.34
CA GLU A 63 -19.63 -15.91 5.50
C GLU A 63 -20.36 -15.65 6.82
N PHE A 64 -19.82 -14.70 7.58
CA PHE A 64 -20.31 -14.33 8.90
C PHE A 64 -20.82 -12.91 8.89
N GLU A 65 -21.96 -12.68 9.53
CA GLU A 65 -22.49 -11.34 9.73
C GLU A 65 -22.51 -11.03 11.24
N LEU A 66 -21.84 -9.97 11.65
CA LEU A 66 -21.77 -9.51 13.04
C LEU A 66 -22.38 -8.11 13.13
N LEU A 67 -23.49 -7.99 13.86
CA LEU A 67 -24.14 -6.72 14.13
C LEU A 67 -24.17 -6.45 15.63
N ALA A 68 -23.60 -5.31 16.03
CA ALA A 68 -23.62 -4.84 17.41
C ALA A 68 -23.64 -3.30 17.45
N GLU A 69 -23.94 -2.70 18.59
CA GLU A 69 -23.75 -1.25 18.76
C GLU A 69 -22.28 -0.92 18.98
N GLU A 70 -21.60 -1.72 19.81
CA GLU A 70 -20.20 -1.50 20.18
C GLU A 70 -19.43 -2.82 20.15
N LEU A 71 -18.21 -2.78 19.60
CA LEU A 71 -17.23 -3.86 19.70
C LEU A 71 -16.00 -3.34 20.43
N LEU A 72 -15.74 -3.89 21.62
CA LEU A 72 -14.61 -3.52 22.47
C LEU A 72 -13.66 -4.70 22.64
N MET A 73 -12.38 -4.48 22.36
CA MET A 73 -11.34 -5.51 22.46
C MET A 73 -10.18 -5.00 23.32
N SER A 74 -9.81 -5.77 24.35
CA SER A 74 -8.65 -5.49 25.22
C SER A 74 -7.86 -6.76 25.48
N ASP A 75 -6.60 -6.83 25.08
CA ASP A 75 -5.77 -8.04 25.24
C ASP A 75 -6.47 -9.30 24.71
N SER A 76 -7.06 -9.23 23.53
CA SER A 76 -8.01 -10.23 23.03
C SER A 76 -7.85 -10.52 21.54
N VAL A 77 -8.44 -11.63 21.08
CA VAL A 77 -8.30 -12.08 19.69
C VAL A 77 -9.64 -12.43 19.07
N ILE A 78 -9.93 -11.85 17.91
CA ILE A 78 -10.98 -12.34 17.00
C ILE A 78 -10.31 -13.11 15.87
N LYS A 79 -10.79 -14.31 15.58
CA LYS A 79 -10.36 -15.13 14.44
C LYS A 79 -11.53 -15.40 13.52
N VAL A 80 -11.34 -15.21 12.23
CA VAL A 80 -12.34 -15.47 11.19
C VAL A 80 -11.72 -16.39 10.16
N TYR A 81 -12.37 -17.53 9.91
CA TYR A 81 -12.03 -18.45 8.82
C TYR A 81 -13.13 -18.36 7.76
N GLY A 82 -12.91 -17.53 6.73
CA GLY A 82 -13.86 -17.14 5.71
C GLY A 82 -13.97 -15.62 5.59
N ALA A 83 -15.16 -15.11 5.28
CA ALA A 83 -15.44 -13.69 5.16
C ALA A 83 -16.25 -13.16 6.36
N LEU A 84 -15.93 -11.95 6.81
CA LEU A 84 -16.68 -11.26 7.86
C LEU A 84 -17.34 -10.00 7.31
N ARG A 85 -18.64 -9.86 7.55
CA ARG A 85 -19.43 -8.64 7.38
C ARG A 85 -19.79 -8.11 8.75
N MET A 86 -19.04 -7.13 9.21
CA MET A 86 -19.21 -6.52 10.52
C MET A 86 -19.85 -5.15 10.36
N THR A 87 -20.90 -4.87 11.12
CA THR A 87 -21.51 -3.54 11.20
C THR A 87 -21.67 -3.13 12.66
N VAL A 88 -20.94 -2.10 13.07
CA VAL A 88 -20.95 -1.55 14.43
C VAL A 88 -21.10 -0.03 14.43
N LYS A 89 -21.42 0.58 15.57
CA LYS A 89 -21.31 2.04 15.72
C LYS A 89 -19.91 2.43 16.14
N ILE A 90 -19.36 1.73 17.12
CA ILE A 90 -18.05 2.02 17.71
C ILE A 90 -17.21 0.74 17.70
N PHE A 91 -15.99 0.83 17.16
CA PHE A 91 -15.00 -0.25 17.20
C PHE A 91 -13.73 0.23 17.91
N LEU A 92 -13.43 -0.34 19.08
CA LEU A 92 -12.25 0.02 19.87
C LEU A 92 -11.38 -1.21 20.12
N MET A 93 -10.09 -1.10 19.80
CA MET A 93 -9.09 -2.12 20.04
C MET A 93 -7.95 -1.57 20.89
N TRP A 94 -7.57 -2.34 21.91
CA TRP A 94 -6.41 -2.11 22.75
C TRP A 94 -5.61 -3.40 22.88
N ASN A 95 -4.35 -3.42 22.43
CA ASN A 95 -3.47 -4.60 22.48
C ASN A 95 -4.17 -5.89 22.02
N SER A 96 -4.88 -5.81 20.91
CA SER A 96 -5.77 -6.87 20.45
C SER A 96 -5.59 -7.16 18.97
N GLU A 97 -5.95 -8.38 18.57
CA GLU A 97 -5.76 -8.85 17.21
C GLU A 97 -7.10 -9.28 16.58
N MET A 98 -7.34 -8.86 15.34
CA MET A 98 -8.41 -9.35 14.50
C MET A 98 -7.80 -9.99 13.26
N LEU A 99 -7.95 -11.31 13.16
CA LEU A 99 -7.31 -12.13 12.13
C LEU A 99 -8.38 -12.70 11.20
N VAL A 100 -8.32 -12.33 9.92
CA VAL A 100 -9.22 -12.82 8.88
C VAL A 100 -8.44 -13.70 7.90
N ASP A 101 -8.78 -14.98 7.89
CA ASP A 101 -8.26 -15.99 6.97
C ASP A 101 -9.33 -16.32 5.94
N GLY A 102 -9.22 -15.70 4.76
CA GLY A 102 -10.09 -15.93 3.61
C GLY A 102 -9.73 -17.15 2.77
N GLY A 103 -8.85 -18.06 3.22
CA GLY A 103 -8.66 -19.37 2.57
C GLY A 103 -7.96 -19.41 1.22
N GLY A 104 -7.50 -18.27 0.71
CA GLY A 104 -6.70 -18.17 -0.51
C GLY A 104 -7.39 -18.44 -1.83
N ASP A 105 -8.66 -18.83 -1.81
CA ASP A 105 -9.46 -18.95 -3.01
C ASP A 105 -10.06 -17.58 -3.35
N ALA A 106 -9.87 -17.13 -4.61
CA ALA A 106 -10.42 -15.86 -5.10
C ALA A 106 -11.96 -15.84 -5.12
N THR A 107 -12.59 -16.98 -4.84
CA THR A 107 -14.04 -17.12 -4.66
C THR A 107 -14.52 -16.71 -3.26
N VAL A 108 -13.63 -16.59 -2.27
CA VAL A 108 -13.99 -16.19 -0.91
C VAL A 108 -14.32 -14.70 -0.87
N ALA A 109 -15.45 -14.38 -0.25
CA ALA A 109 -16.01 -13.04 -0.21
C ALA A 109 -15.07 -12.05 0.49
N THR A 110 -15.08 -10.82 -0.03
CA THR A 110 -14.36 -9.69 0.57
C THR A 110 -14.92 -9.43 1.98
N SER A 111 -14.04 -9.29 2.97
CA SER A 111 -14.48 -8.95 4.32
C SER A 111 -14.73 -7.46 4.43
N LEU A 112 -15.86 -7.10 5.03
CA LEU A 112 -16.34 -5.73 5.19
C LEU A 112 -16.44 -5.40 6.67
N LEU A 113 -15.71 -4.39 7.12
CA LEU A 113 -15.77 -3.83 8.46
C LEU A 113 -16.37 -2.43 8.41
N GLU A 114 -17.62 -2.29 8.82
CA GLU A 114 -18.34 -1.03 8.83
C GLU A 114 -18.50 -0.48 10.25
N ALA A 115 -18.07 0.75 10.47
CA ALA A 115 -18.27 1.49 11.72
C ALA A 115 -18.91 2.86 11.48
N SER A 116 -20.14 3.06 11.94
CA SER A 116 -20.87 4.31 11.66
C SER A 116 -20.36 5.55 12.40
N ASN A 117 -19.58 5.41 13.49
CA ASN A 117 -19.05 6.55 14.25
C ASN A 117 -17.52 6.60 14.25
N LEU A 118 -16.86 5.60 14.86
CA LEU A 118 -15.40 5.63 14.99
C LEU A 118 -14.77 4.25 15.09
N ILE A 119 -13.56 4.15 14.55
CA ILE A 119 -12.65 3.01 14.68
C ILE A 119 -11.35 3.54 15.31
N VAL A 120 -10.95 2.97 16.45
CA VAL A 120 -9.70 3.36 17.12
C VAL A 120 -8.90 2.13 17.49
N LEU A 121 -7.67 2.10 17.00
CA LEU A 121 -6.65 1.14 17.39
C LEU A 121 -5.67 1.82 18.35
N LYS A 122 -5.28 1.09 19.39
CA LYS A 122 -4.30 1.50 20.41
C LYS A 122 -3.42 0.33 20.84
N GLU A 123 -2.19 0.67 21.22
CA GLU A 123 -1.21 -0.24 21.83
C GLU A 123 -1.06 -1.56 21.05
N PHE A 124 -0.34 -1.57 19.93
CA PHE A 124 -0.07 -2.79 19.15
C PHE A 124 -1.32 -3.55 18.67
N SER A 125 -2.41 -2.84 18.36
CA SER A 125 -3.62 -3.48 17.83
C SER A 125 -3.49 -3.79 16.33
N ILE A 126 -3.88 -4.99 15.92
CA ILE A 126 -3.67 -5.47 14.54
C ILE A 126 -4.99 -5.95 13.94
N ILE A 127 -5.34 -5.42 12.77
CA ILE A 127 -6.33 -6.00 11.87
C ILE A 127 -5.58 -6.56 10.67
N HIS A 128 -5.59 -7.88 10.52
CA HIS A 128 -4.84 -8.59 9.49
C HIS A 128 -5.79 -9.45 8.65
N SER A 129 -5.71 -9.33 7.32
CA SER A 129 -6.43 -10.19 6.38
C SER A 129 -5.51 -10.73 5.28
N ASN A 130 -5.52 -12.04 5.04
CA ASN A 130 -4.84 -12.64 3.86
C ASN A 130 -5.64 -12.53 2.55
N ALA A 131 -6.80 -11.90 2.59
CA ALA A 131 -7.68 -11.66 1.46
C ALA A 131 -7.99 -10.15 1.32
N ASN A 132 -9.06 -9.82 0.60
CA ASN A 132 -9.52 -8.44 0.44
C ASN A 132 -10.24 -7.97 1.72
N LEU A 133 -9.88 -6.78 2.19
CA LEU A 133 -10.47 -6.12 3.35
C LEU A 133 -10.96 -4.72 2.98
N GLU A 134 -12.25 -4.49 3.18
CA GLU A 134 -12.89 -3.18 3.08
C GLU A 134 -13.21 -2.69 4.49
N VAL A 135 -12.78 -1.47 4.81
CA VAL A 135 -13.10 -0.80 6.06
C VAL A 135 -13.85 0.48 5.74
N HIS A 136 -15.11 0.53 6.12
CA HIS A 136 -15.98 1.68 5.91
C HIS A 136 -16.28 2.34 7.25
N GLY A 137 -16.36 3.66 7.25
CA GLY A 137 -16.94 4.35 8.40
C GLY A 137 -17.27 5.78 8.10
N GLN A 138 -18.21 6.38 8.83
CA GLN A 138 -18.71 7.73 8.51
C GLN A 138 -18.05 8.84 9.36
N GLY A 139 -17.23 8.47 10.35
CA GLY A 139 -16.54 9.42 11.22
C GLY A 139 -15.03 9.26 11.15
N LEU A 140 -14.42 8.82 12.25
CA LEU A 140 -12.96 8.82 12.43
C LEU A 140 -12.37 7.40 12.39
N LEU A 141 -11.33 7.21 11.58
CA LEU A 141 -10.40 6.10 11.72
C LEU A 141 -9.11 6.62 12.34
N ASN A 142 -8.73 6.13 13.51
CA ASN A 142 -7.54 6.57 14.22
C ASN A 142 -6.69 5.39 14.68
N LEU A 143 -5.53 5.24 14.06
CA LEU A 143 -4.46 4.37 14.56
C LEU A 143 -3.56 5.26 15.41
N SER A 144 -3.46 4.99 16.70
CA SER A 144 -2.85 5.93 17.64
C SER A 144 -1.70 5.34 18.46
N GLY A 145 -1.58 4.02 18.51
CA GLY A 145 -0.51 3.30 19.17
C GLY A 145 0.66 2.96 18.24
N PRO A 146 1.91 2.99 18.74
CA PRO A 146 3.02 2.40 18.03
C PRO A 146 2.76 0.91 17.82
N GLY A 147 2.98 0.44 16.59
CA GLY A 147 2.72 -0.96 16.23
C GLY A 147 1.27 -1.28 15.88
N ASP A 148 0.35 -0.31 15.88
CA ASP A 148 -0.99 -0.51 15.33
C ASP A 148 -0.93 -0.76 13.83
N ARG A 149 -1.67 -1.75 13.33
CA ARG A 149 -1.62 -2.13 11.90
C ARG A 149 -3.00 -2.47 11.36
N ILE A 150 -3.27 -1.99 10.15
CA ILE A 150 -4.31 -2.55 9.30
C ILE A 150 -3.61 -3.00 8.02
N GLU A 151 -3.58 -4.30 7.82
CA GLU A 151 -2.92 -4.90 6.68
C GLU A 151 -3.81 -5.94 6.01
N ALA A 152 -3.86 -5.86 4.69
CA ALA A 152 -4.60 -6.79 3.89
C ALA A 152 -3.94 -6.98 2.53
N GLN A 153 -4.31 -8.07 1.88
CA GLN A 153 -3.79 -8.35 0.56
C GLN A 153 -4.31 -7.35 -0.49
N ARG A 154 -5.53 -6.86 -0.29
CA ARG A 154 -6.05 -5.62 -0.84
C ARG A 154 -6.79 -4.88 0.27
N LEU A 155 -6.45 -3.62 0.49
CA LEU A 155 -7.04 -2.78 1.54
C LEU A 155 -7.78 -1.61 0.93
N VAL A 156 -9.03 -1.44 1.34
CA VAL A 156 -9.86 -0.29 0.95
C VAL A 156 -10.35 0.40 2.21
N LEU A 157 -10.10 1.70 2.32
CA LEU A 157 -10.64 2.54 3.37
C LEU A 157 -11.59 3.55 2.72
N ALA A 158 -12.87 3.56 3.10
CA ALA A 158 -13.84 4.44 2.46
C ALA A 158 -14.81 5.12 3.42
N LEU A 159 -15.34 6.26 2.95
CA LEU A 159 -16.44 7.04 3.55
C LEU A 159 -16.11 7.78 4.85
N PHE A 160 -14.86 7.75 5.31
CA PHE A 160 -14.45 8.40 6.55
C PHE A 160 -14.48 9.91 6.44
N TYR A 161 -14.91 10.59 7.50
CA TYR A 161 -14.67 12.03 7.60
C TYR A 161 -13.17 12.30 7.72
N SER A 162 -12.47 11.56 8.59
CA SER A 162 -11.02 11.71 8.74
C SER A 162 -10.33 10.38 9.03
N ILE A 163 -9.12 10.26 8.47
CA ILE A 163 -8.21 9.15 8.73
C ILE A 163 -6.92 9.71 9.34
N HIS A 164 -6.55 9.19 10.50
CA HIS A 164 -5.31 9.52 11.18
C HIS A 164 -4.46 8.25 11.36
N VAL A 165 -3.30 8.23 10.71
CA VAL A 165 -2.30 7.17 10.86
C VAL A 165 -1.20 7.70 11.76
N GLY A 166 -1.27 7.38 13.06
CA GLY A 166 -0.38 7.90 14.08
C GLY A 166 1.07 7.37 13.96
N PRO A 167 2.00 7.95 14.74
CA PRO A 167 3.41 7.57 14.70
C PRO A 167 3.63 6.09 15.03
N GLY A 168 4.34 5.39 14.15
CA GLY A 168 4.62 3.95 14.30
C GLY A 168 3.44 3.04 13.96
N SER A 169 2.29 3.60 13.55
CA SER A 169 1.18 2.84 12.98
C SER A 169 1.38 2.58 11.48
N VAL A 170 0.79 1.51 10.96
CA VAL A 170 0.97 1.07 9.56
C VAL A 170 -0.35 0.74 8.89
N LEU A 171 -0.59 1.34 7.72
CA LEU A 171 -1.56 0.87 6.74
C LEU A 171 -0.79 0.19 5.60
N ARG A 172 -1.08 -1.08 5.31
CA ARG A 172 -0.27 -1.84 4.35
C ARG A 172 -1.10 -2.69 3.40
N SER A 173 -0.74 -2.66 2.12
CA SER A 173 -1.20 -3.62 1.13
C SER A 173 -0.32 -3.68 -0.13
N PRO A 174 0.18 -4.85 -0.58
CA PRO A 174 -0.16 -6.19 -0.13
C PRO A 174 0.56 -6.61 1.16
N LEU A 175 0.29 -7.82 1.65
CA LEU A 175 0.98 -8.38 2.83
C LEU A 175 2.48 -8.61 2.53
N GLU A 176 3.35 -8.31 3.49
CA GLU A 176 4.81 -8.45 3.32
C GLU A 176 5.25 -9.92 3.17
N ASN A 177 4.57 -10.83 3.87
CA ASN A 177 4.83 -12.29 3.82
C ASN A 177 3.58 -13.02 3.34
N ALA A 178 3.12 -12.68 2.14
CA ALA A 178 2.03 -13.41 1.49
C ALA A 178 2.37 -14.91 1.40
N THR A 179 1.57 -15.76 2.03
CA THR A 179 1.65 -17.21 1.89
C THR A 179 1.22 -17.62 0.47
N THR A 180 1.46 -18.88 0.09
CA THR A 180 0.98 -19.43 -1.21
C THR A 180 -0.54 -19.31 -1.38
N ASP A 181 -1.24 -19.18 -0.27
CA ASP A 181 -2.70 -19.11 -0.16
C ASP A 181 -3.18 -17.65 -0.02
N ALA A 182 -2.39 -16.65 -0.41
CA ALA A 182 -2.82 -15.24 -0.41
C ALA A 182 -3.25 -14.82 -1.83
N VAL A 183 -4.32 -14.02 -1.92
CA VAL A 183 -4.84 -13.54 -3.21
C VAL A 183 -3.86 -12.56 -3.84
N THR A 184 -3.12 -12.91 -4.89
CA THR A 184 -2.15 -11.96 -5.48
C THR A 184 -2.85 -10.88 -6.32
N PRO A 185 -2.66 -9.56 -6.02
CA PRO A 185 -3.12 -8.49 -6.89
C PRO A 185 -2.49 -8.64 -8.26
N ARG A 186 -3.31 -8.60 -9.32
CA ARG A 186 -2.79 -8.62 -10.69
C ARG A 186 -2.16 -7.27 -11.01
N LEU A 187 -0.84 -7.21 -10.89
CA LEU A 187 -0.04 -6.06 -11.32
C LEU A 187 0.15 -6.12 -12.84
N TYR A 188 -0.16 -5.03 -13.54
CA TYR A 188 -0.07 -4.90 -15.01
C TYR A 188 1.39 -4.77 -15.50
N CYS A 189 2.24 -5.74 -15.17
CA CYS A 189 3.69 -5.65 -15.40
C CYS A 189 4.13 -5.80 -16.86
N GLU A 190 3.34 -6.50 -17.68
CA GLU A 190 3.69 -6.80 -19.08
C GLU A 190 3.00 -5.86 -20.08
N ILE A 191 2.18 -4.92 -19.60
CA ILE A 191 1.38 -4.01 -20.42
C ILE A 191 1.87 -2.58 -20.18
N GLN A 192 2.06 -1.82 -21.26
CA GLN A 192 2.42 -0.40 -21.19
C GLN A 192 1.18 0.51 -21.06
N ASP A 193 -0.01 -0.02 -21.29
CA ASP A 193 -1.25 0.75 -21.24
C ASP A 193 -1.63 1.08 -19.80
N CYS A 194 -2.01 2.33 -19.60
CA CYS A 194 -2.52 2.86 -18.35
C CYS A 194 -3.82 2.16 -17.94
N PRO A 195 -3.90 1.55 -16.75
CA PRO A 195 -5.17 1.11 -16.20
C PRO A 195 -6.13 2.31 -16.10
N VAL A 196 -7.27 2.22 -16.79
CA VAL A 196 -8.24 3.34 -16.91
C VAL A 196 -8.75 3.74 -15.54
N GLU A 197 -8.85 2.80 -14.60
CA GLU A 197 -9.28 3.05 -13.23
C GLU A 197 -8.36 4.00 -12.45
N LEU A 198 -7.06 4.11 -12.80
CA LEU A 198 -6.15 5.06 -12.15
C LEU A 198 -6.48 6.52 -12.53
N LEU A 199 -7.08 6.71 -13.71
CA LEU A 199 -7.42 8.03 -14.26
C LEU A 199 -8.90 8.38 -14.03
N HIS A 200 -9.76 7.39 -14.21
CA HIS A 200 -11.22 7.45 -14.05
C HIS A 200 -11.68 6.37 -13.06
N PRO A 201 -11.35 6.53 -11.77
CA PRO A 201 -11.77 5.59 -10.74
C PRO A 201 -13.31 5.57 -10.57
N PRO A 202 -13.86 4.45 -10.08
CA PRO A 202 -15.30 4.34 -9.85
C PRO A 202 -15.76 5.30 -8.73
N GLU A 203 -16.79 6.08 -9.04
CA GLU A 203 -17.36 7.07 -8.13
C GLU A 203 -17.87 6.50 -6.81
N ASP A 204 -18.34 5.25 -6.82
CA ASP A 204 -18.94 4.57 -5.67
C ASP A 204 -17.91 3.99 -4.70
N CYS A 205 -16.61 4.12 -4.99
CA CYS A 205 -15.50 3.54 -4.22
C CYS A 205 -15.58 2.01 -4.07
N ASN A 206 -16.45 1.33 -4.81
CA ASN A 206 -16.55 -0.12 -4.74
C ASN A 206 -15.40 -0.75 -5.51
N VAL A 207 -14.68 -1.66 -4.86
CA VAL A 207 -13.42 -2.15 -5.40
C VAL A 207 -13.61 -3.59 -5.84
N ASN A 208 -13.73 -3.80 -7.15
CA ASN A 208 -13.80 -5.14 -7.70
C ASN A 208 -12.40 -5.81 -7.66
N SER A 209 -12.37 -7.14 -7.56
CA SER A 209 -11.15 -7.95 -7.66
C SER A 209 -10.34 -7.67 -8.94
N SER A 210 -10.98 -7.16 -10.00
CA SER A 210 -10.35 -6.79 -11.27
C SER A 210 -9.56 -5.48 -11.27
N LEU A 211 -9.69 -4.61 -10.27
CA LEU A 211 -8.99 -3.33 -10.25
C LEU A 211 -7.50 -3.50 -9.92
N SER A 212 -6.65 -2.57 -10.37
CA SER A 212 -5.19 -2.59 -10.13
C SER A 212 -4.75 -2.19 -8.72
N PHE A 213 -5.60 -1.55 -7.93
CA PHE A 213 -5.24 -1.02 -6.62
C PHE A 213 -4.87 -2.12 -5.61
N THR A 214 -3.85 -1.87 -4.79
CA THR A 214 -3.58 -2.67 -3.59
C THR A 214 -4.09 -1.94 -2.36
N LEU A 215 -3.85 -0.63 -2.27
CA LEU A 215 -4.38 0.23 -1.21
C LEU A 215 -5.17 1.37 -1.82
N GLN A 216 -6.46 1.48 -1.49
CA GLN A 216 -7.29 2.61 -1.91
C GLN A 216 -7.90 3.32 -0.71
N ILE A 217 -7.75 4.64 -0.66
CA ILE A 217 -8.44 5.51 0.31
C ILE A 217 -9.40 6.39 -0.48
N CYS A 218 -10.70 6.26 -0.20
CA CYS A 218 -11.75 6.82 -1.03
C CYS A 218 -12.81 7.62 -0.25
N ARG A 219 -13.20 8.78 -0.77
CA ARG A 219 -14.21 9.66 -0.14
C ARG A 219 -13.86 9.99 1.31
N VAL A 220 -12.76 10.72 1.48
CA VAL A 220 -12.27 11.18 2.78
C VAL A 220 -12.03 12.68 2.77
N GLU A 221 -12.52 13.40 3.77
CA GLU A 221 -12.24 14.84 3.83
C GLU A 221 -10.76 15.07 4.17
N ASP A 222 -10.30 14.59 5.33
CA ASP A 222 -8.96 14.90 5.82
C ASP A 222 -8.15 13.64 6.17
N ILE A 223 -6.97 13.51 5.55
CA ILE A 223 -6.04 12.40 5.79
C ILE A 223 -4.74 12.94 6.39
N VAL A 224 -4.38 12.46 7.58
CA VAL A 224 -3.15 12.81 8.28
C VAL A 224 -2.30 11.56 8.48
N VAL A 225 -1.05 11.63 7.99
CA VAL A 225 -0.10 10.52 8.04
C VAL A 225 1.13 10.93 8.85
N ASP A 226 1.23 10.40 10.07
CA ASP A 226 2.42 10.46 10.94
C ASP A 226 3.18 9.11 10.97
N GLY A 227 2.49 8.02 10.63
CA GLY A 227 3.03 6.66 10.51
C GLY A 227 3.40 6.28 9.06
N LEU A 228 3.15 5.03 8.69
CA LEU A 228 3.49 4.49 7.37
C LEU A 228 2.21 4.06 6.61
N VAL A 229 2.06 4.55 5.38
CA VAL A 229 1.13 4.00 4.38
C VAL A 229 1.97 3.33 3.30
N GLU A 230 1.77 2.04 3.09
CA GLU A 230 2.62 1.25 2.21
C GLU A 230 1.82 0.40 1.24
N GLY A 231 2.16 0.45 -0.05
CA GLY A 231 1.59 -0.47 -1.01
C GLY A 231 2.10 -0.40 -2.43
N SER A 232 1.79 -1.42 -3.25
CA SER A 232 2.19 -1.49 -4.66
C SER A 232 1.50 -0.48 -5.55
N VAL A 233 0.17 -0.33 -5.40
CA VAL A 233 -0.64 0.66 -6.11
C VAL A 233 -1.49 1.36 -5.06
N VAL A 234 -1.02 2.52 -4.63
CA VAL A 234 -1.66 3.36 -3.60
C VAL A 234 -2.45 4.45 -4.29
N HIS A 235 -3.77 4.47 -4.08
CA HIS A 235 -4.64 5.48 -4.67
C HIS A 235 -5.45 6.22 -3.63
N PHE A 236 -5.34 7.54 -3.64
CA PHE A 236 -6.20 8.44 -2.88
C PHE A 236 -7.26 9.01 -3.82
N HIS A 237 -8.48 8.49 -3.78
CA HIS A 237 -9.56 8.95 -4.62
C HIS A 237 -10.53 9.84 -3.84
N ARG A 238 -10.91 10.99 -4.40
CA ARG A 238 -11.90 11.89 -3.80
C ARG A 238 -11.57 12.23 -2.34
N ALA A 239 -10.27 12.43 -2.11
CA ALA A 239 -9.74 12.97 -0.87
C ALA A 239 -9.65 14.49 -0.99
N ARG A 240 -10.05 15.24 0.04
CA ARG A 240 -9.97 16.70 -0.03
C ARG A 240 -8.58 17.19 0.35
N THR A 241 -8.07 16.77 1.50
CA THR A 241 -6.71 17.14 1.96
C THR A 241 -5.89 15.94 2.39
N ILE A 242 -4.59 15.98 2.08
CA ILE A 242 -3.60 15.03 2.58
C ILE A 242 -2.45 15.81 3.22
N SER A 243 -2.12 15.44 4.46
CA SER A 243 -0.98 15.97 5.20
C SER A 243 -0.06 14.83 5.64
N VAL A 244 1.14 14.78 5.06
CA VAL A 244 2.19 13.84 5.46
C VAL A 244 3.12 14.56 6.44
N GLN A 245 2.99 14.26 7.71
CA GLN A 245 3.77 14.89 8.78
C GLN A 245 5.25 14.48 8.71
N SER A 246 6.11 15.17 9.45
CA SER A 246 7.56 14.94 9.44
C SER A 246 8.01 13.49 9.69
N SER A 247 7.32 12.73 10.55
CA SER A 247 7.58 11.30 10.77
C SER A 247 6.85 10.38 9.78
N GLY A 248 5.90 10.94 9.03
CA GLY A 248 5.02 10.24 8.12
C GLY A 248 5.70 9.80 6.83
N ALA A 249 5.28 8.64 6.33
CA ALA A 249 5.75 8.10 5.07
C ALA A 249 4.62 7.47 4.26
N ILE A 250 4.55 7.80 2.96
CA ILE A 250 3.78 7.06 1.97
C ILE A 250 4.78 6.39 1.04
N SER A 251 4.79 5.05 1.00
CA SER A 251 5.78 4.27 0.26
C SER A 251 5.15 3.26 -0.69
N ALA A 252 5.60 3.28 -1.93
CA ALA A 252 5.44 2.21 -2.90
C ALA A 252 6.80 1.65 -3.34
N SER A 253 7.84 1.85 -2.53
CA SER A 253 9.22 1.57 -2.92
C SER A 253 9.49 0.07 -2.98
N GLY A 254 10.08 -0.40 -4.08
CA GLY A 254 10.35 -1.83 -4.31
C GLY A 254 9.10 -2.71 -4.39
N MET A 255 7.93 -2.12 -4.63
CA MET A 255 6.64 -2.83 -4.71
C MET A 255 6.05 -2.88 -6.12
N GLY A 256 6.85 -2.56 -7.13
CA GLY A 256 6.54 -2.71 -8.54
C GLY A 256 6.86 -4.12 -9.06
N CYS A 257 7.18 -4.19 -10.34
CA CYS A 257 7.39 -5.47 -11.02
C CYS A 257 8.83 -5.98 -10.79
N THR A 258 9.00 -7.28 -10.54
CA THR A 258 10.33 -7.95 -10.53
C THR A 258 10.88 -8.17 -11.94
N GLY A 259 9.98 -8.32 -12.91
CA GLY A 259 10.25 -8.26 -14.34
C GLY A 259 9.63 -7.02 -14.98
N GLY A 260 8.90 -7.24 -16.08
CA GLY A 260 8.11 -6.22 -16.75
C GLY A 260 8.67 -5.73 -18.08
N VAL A 261 8.07 -4.66 -18.58
CA VAL A 261 8.34 -4.05 -19.89
C VAL A 261 9.81 -3.63 -20.02
N GLY A 262 10.33 -2.92 -19.03
CA GLY A 262 11.72 -2.46 -18.98
C GLY A 262 12.59 -3.39 -18.15
N ARG A 263 12.32 -4.69 -18.16
CA ARG A 263 13.12 -5.66 -17.39
C ARG A 263 14.60 -5.56 -17.76
N GLY A 264 15.45 -5.64 -16.74
CA GLY A 264 16.87 -5.89 -16.93
C GLY A 264 17.12 -7.28 -17.53
N LYS A 265 18.32 -7.49 -18.05
CA LYS A 265 18.78 -8.73 -18.68
C LYS A 265 19.88 -9.35 -17.85
N VAL A 266 19.93 -10.68 -17.81
CA VAL A 266 20.91 -11.44 -17.03
C VAL A 266 21.80 -12.24 -17.98
N ILE A 267 23.12 -12.15 -17.81
CA ILE A 267 24.10 -12.99 -18.53
C ILE A 267 24.25 -14.32 -17.79
N GLY A 268 24.63 -15.41 -18.48
CA GLY A 268 24.87 -16.74 -17.89
C GLY A 268 25.86 -16.78 -16.71
N ASN A 269 26.67 -15.73 -16.50
CA ASN A 269 27.58 -15.58 -15.37
C ASN A 269 26.90 -14.99 -14.09
N GLY A 270 25.59 -14.77 -14.13
CA GLY A 270 24.77 -14.26 -13.01
C GLY A 270 24.66 -12.74 -12.91
N VAL A 271 25.29 -11.99 -13.82
CA VAL A 271 25.31 -10.52 -13.83
C VAL A 271 24.00 -9.97 -14.41
N GLY A 272 23.32 -9.14 -13.65
CA GLY A 272 22.08 -8.47 -14.07
C GLY A 272 22.30 -6.99 -14.43
N SER A 273 21.68 -6.55 -15.52
CA SER A 273 21.52 -5.13 -15.79
C SER A 273 20.34 -4.53 -15.02
N GLY A 274 20.31 -3.20 -14.89
CA GLY A 274 19.24 -2.51 -14.15
C GLY A 274 17.92 -2.53 -14.91
N GLY A 275 16.81 -2.49 -14.17
CA GLY A 275 15.48 -2.24 -14.74
C GLY A 275 15.38 -0.81 -15.27
N GLY A 276 14.60 -0.60 -16.33
CA GLY A 276 14.27 0.73 -16.86
C GLY A 276 12.80 1.06 -16.62
N HIS A 277 12.50 2.34 -16.37
CA HIS A 277 11.17 2.97 -16.30
C HIS A 277 11.45 4.45 -16.07
N GLY A 278 10.85 5.38 -16.83
CA GLY A 278 11.24 6.80 -16.77
C GLY A 278 12.58 7.08 -17.46
N GLY A 279 13.66 6.57 -16.87
CA GLY A 279 15.02 6.48 -17.45
C GLY A 279 15.39 5.06 -17.87
N LYS A 280 16.41 4.92 -18.72
CA LYS A 280 17.01 3.64 -19.08
C LYS A 280 17.74 3.03 -17.88
N GLY A 281 17.67 1.71 -17.73
CA GLY A 281 18.49 0.98 -16.76
C GLY A 281 19.98 1.00 -17.13
N GLY A 282 20.83 0.92 -16.12
CA GLY A 282 22.28 0.87 -16.27
C GLY A 282 22.80 -0.48 -16.78
N LEU A 283 23.98 -0.45 -17.40
CA LEU A 283 24.67 -1.64 -17.92
C LEU A 283 25.17 -2.54 -16.77
N GLY A 284 24.97 -3.85 -16.91
CA GLY A 284 25.62 -4.84 -16.06
C GLY A 284 26.86 -5.39 -16.79
N CYS A 285 28.04 -5.36 -16.16
CA CYS A 285 29.29 -5.78 -16.79
C CYS A 285 30.12 -6.66 -15.84
N PHE A 286 30.70 -7.74 -16.36
CA PHE A 286 31.63 -8.59 -15.63
C PHE A 286 32.62 -9.25 -16.58
N ASN A 287 33.93 -9.17 -16.27
CA ASN A 287 35.02 -9.73 -17.08
C ASN A 287 34.84 -9.43 -18.58
N ASP A 288 34.72 -8.15 -18.93
CA ASP A 288 34.54 -7.62 -20.30
C ASP A 288 33.25 -8.04 -21.05
N SER A 289 32.37 -8.80 -20.40
CA SER A 289 31.03 -9.11 -20.92
C SER A 289 30.01 -8.15 -20.33
N CYS A 290 29.36 -7.36 -21.17
CA CYS A 290 28.37 -6.37 -20.77
C CYS A 290 26.98 -6.69 -21.35
N VAL A 291 25.96 -6.35 -20.58
CA VAL A 291 24.56 -6.47 -20.94
C VAL A 291 23.87 -5.12 -20.74
N GLU A 292 23.12 -4.69 -21.76
CA GLU A 292 22.34 -3.46 -21.69
C GLU A 292 21.23 -3.52 -20.64
N GLY A 293 21.02 -2.39 -19.97
CA GLY A 293 19.89 -2.19 -19.08
C GLY A 293 18.54 -2.16 -19.78
N GLY A 294 17.49 -2.24 -18.97
CA GLY A 294 16.11 -2.15 -19.43
C GLY A 294 15.82 -0.83 -20.14
N ILE A 295 14.90 -0.86 -21.10
CA ILE A 295 14.47 0.33 -21.83
C ILE A 295 13.68 1.30 -20.93
N SER A 296 13.71 2.59 -21.24
CA SER A 296 12.71 3.53 -20.71
C SER A 296 11.36 3.31 -21.40
N TYR A 297 10.27 3.41 -20.65
CA TYR A 297 8.90 3.32 -21.15
C TYR A 297 7.95 4.22 -20.32
N GLY A 298 6.69 4.25 -20.75
CA GLY A 298 5.61 5.00 -20.12
C GLY A 298 5.54 6.47 -20.56
N ASN A 299 4.47 7.15 -20.18
CA ASN A 299 4.22 8.53 -20.59
C ASN A 299 4.71 9.55 -19.53
N ALA A 300 5.64 10.43 -19.90
CA ALA A 300 6.13 11.46 -19.00
C ALA A 300 5.05 12.46 -18.55
N ASN A 301 4.05 12.74 -19.39
CA ASN A 301 3.02 13.76 -19.13
C ASN A 301 1.75 13.20 -18.48
N LEU A 302 1.66 11.88 -18.34
CA LEU A 302 0.58 11.20 -17.64
C LEU A 302 1.03 9.78 -17.26
N PRO A 303 1.98 9.65 -16.32
CA PRO A 303 2.55 8.36 -15.94
C PRO A 303 1.56 7.57 -15.08
N CYS A 304 1.50 6.26 -15.28
CA CYS A 304 0.65 5.35 -14.51
C CYS A 304 1.12 3.89 -14.59
N GLU A 305 2.37 3.69 -14.97
CA GLU A 305 2.98 2.38 -15.11
C GLU A 305 3.81 2.06 -13.86
N LEU A 306 3.88 0.77 -13.52
CA LEU A 306 4.77 0.28 -12.46
C LEU A 306 6.21 0.30 -12.95
N GLY A 307 7.17 0.48 -12.04
CA GLY A 307 8.58 0.28 -12.32
C GLY A 307 8.90 -1.19 -12.59
N SER A 308 9.87 -1.42 -13.47
CA SER A 308 10.40 -2.75 -13.81
C SER A 308 11.62 -3.13 -12.97
N GLY A 309 11.82 -4.43 -12.80
CA GLY A 309 12.93 -4.99 -12.05
C GLY A 309 14.17 -5.35 -12.89
N SER A 310 15.20 -5.87 -12.24
CA SER A 310 16.51 -6.18 -12.84
C SER A 310 16.54 -7.47 -13.68
N GLY A 311 15.48 -8.28 -13.66
CA GLY A 311 15.35 -9.47 -14.50
C GLY A 311 15.39 -10.82 -13.78
N ASN A 312 15.30 -11.88 -14.59
CA ASN A 312 15.04 -13.31 -14.34
C ASN A 312 14.66 -13.75 -12.91
N ASP A 313 13.36 -13.97 -12.69
CA ASP A 313 12.80 -14.49 -11.42
C ASP A 313 13.30 -15.89 -11.05
N THR A 314 13.88 -16.64 -11.99
CA THR A 314 14.29 -18.05 -11.78
C THR A 314 15.56 -18.22 -10.95
N SER A 315 16.37 -17.17 -10.74
CA SER A 315 17.64 -17.25 -9.99
C SER A 315 17.58 -16.74 -8.55
N GLY A 316 16.41 -16.29 -8.05
CA GLY A 316 16.24 -15.79 -6.69
C GLY A 316 16.96 -14.48 -6.36
N ASN A 317 17.64 -13.89 -7.36
CA ASN A 317 18.42 -12.65 -7.31
C ASN A 317 17.81 -11.61 -8.27
N SER A 318 16.54 -11.26 -8.08
CA SER A 318 15.85 -10.20 -8.83
C SER A 318 15.43 -9.07 -7.89
N THR A 319 15.62 -7.82 -8.30
CA THR A 319 15.07 -6.65 -7.60
C THR A 319 13.74 -6.24 -8.23
N ALA A 320 12.79 -5.79 -7.42
CA ALA A 320 11.56 -5.18 -7.90
C ALA A 320 11.72 -3.68 -8.23
N GLY A 321 10.97 -3.20 -9.22
CA GLY A 321 10.82 -1.76 -9.46
C GLY A 321 9.96 -1.06 -8.39
N GLY A 322 9.80 0.25 -8.50
CA GLY A 322 8.87 1.02 -7.66
C GLY A 322 7.41 0.85 -8.09
N GLY A 323 6.49 1.01 -7.14
CA GLY A 323 5.06 0.95 -7.37
C GLY A 323 4.45 2.26 -7.91
N ILE A 324 3.14 2.39 -7.80
CA ILE A 324 2.37 3.56 -8.23
C ILE A 324 1.76 4.25 -7.01
N ILE A 325 1.91 5.57 -6.92
CA ILE A 325 1.19 6.43 -5.98
C ILE A 325 0.38 7.43 -6.80
N VAL A 326 -0.95 7.38 -6.68
CA VAL A 326 -1.86 8.33 -7.33
C VAL A 326 -2.61 9.09 -6.26
N MET A 327 -2.62 10.41 -6.34
CA MET A 327 -3.42 11.27 -5.46
C MET A 327 -4.39 12.08 -6.31
N GLY A 328 -5.68 11.82 -6.15
CA GLY A 328 -6.79 12.47 -6.86
C GLY A 328 -7.16 11.76 -8.16
N SER A 329 -7.97 12.44 -8.96
CA SER A 329 -8.31 12.06 -10.34
C SER A 329 -8.60 13.30 -11.17
N PHE A 330 -8.84 13.12 -12.48
CA PHE A 330 -9.27 14.21 -13.36
C PHE A 330 -10.55 14.90 -12.89
N GLU A 331 -11.50 14.12 -12.36
CA GLU A 331 -12.82 14.58 -11.92
C GLU A 331 -12.79 15.14 -10.50
N HIS A 332 -11.92 14.58 -9.65
CA HIS A 332 -11.79 14.94 -8.23
C HIS A 332 -10.32 15.18 -7.85
N PRO A 333 -9.72 16.31 -8.27
CA PRO A 333 -8.39 16.71 -7.84
C PRO A 333 -8.37 17.01 -6.33
N LEU A 334 -7.22 16.82 -5.68
CA LEU A 334 -7.04 17.21 -4.28
C LEU A 334 -7.09 18.73 -4.13
N SER A 335 -7.75 19.19 -3.07
CA SER A 335 -7.71 20.60 -2.70
C SER A 335 -6.33 21.01 -2.24
N SER A 336 -5.67 20.21 -1.40
CA SER A 336 -4.32 20.51 -0.93
C SER A 336 -3.54 19.26 -0.55
N LEU A 337 -2.26 19.24 -0.93
CA LEU A 337 -1.27 18.26 -0.47
C LEU A 337 -0.16 18.99 0.28
N SER A 338 0.06 18.62 1.55
CA SER A 338 1.19 19.05 2.36
C SER A 338 2.10 17.87 2.69
N VAL A 339 3.40 18.00 2.42
CA VAL A 339 4.40 16.98 2.69
C VAL A 339 5.54 17.57 3.50
N GLU A 340 5.70 17.11 4.74
CA GLU A 340 6.84 17.39 5.62
C GLU A 340 7.74 16.15 5.81
N GLY A 341 7.15 14.96 5.70
CA GLY A 341 7.83 13.66 5.77
C GLY A 341 8.27 13.16 4.40
N SER A 342 7.85 11.96 4.01
CA SER A 342 8.27 11.37 2.72
C SER A 342 7.18 10.69 1.91
N VAL A 343 7.27 10.83 0.59
CA VAL A 343 6.45 10.12 -0.40
C VAL A 343 7.39 9.50 -1.42
N LYS A 344 7.46 8.16 -1.46
CA LYS A 344 8.50 7.43 -2.20
C LYS A 344 7.93 6.30 -3.04
N ALA A 345 8.31 6.25 -4.31
CA ALA A 345 8.10 5.13 -5.21
C ALA A 345 9.44 4.69 -5.80
N ASP A 346 10.44 4.44 -4.93
CA ASP A 346 11.81 4.15 -5.34
C ASP A 346 11.96 2.68 -5.80
N GLY A 347 12.94 2.40 -6.66
CA GLY A 347 13.29 1.04 -7.05
C GLY A 347 14.05 0.30 -5.94
N GLN A 348 13.91 -1.03 -5.88
CA GLN A 348 14.61 -1.84 -4.90
C GLN A 348 16.12 -1.93 -5.22
N SER A 349 16.96 -1.85 -4.18
CA SER A 349 18.40 -2.02 -4.31
C SER A 349 18.83 -3.47 -4.05
N PHE A 350 19.96 -3.90 -4.63
CA PHE A 350 20.50 -5.24 -4.39
C PHE A 350 20.86 -5.50 -2.92
N GLU A 351 21.36 -4.49 -2.22
CA GLU A 351 21.72 -4.61 -0.80
C GLU A 351 20.51 -4.99 0.06
N ASP A 352 19.31 -4.51 -0.29
CA ASP A 352 18.06 -4.80 0.43
C ASP A 352 17.67 -6.29 0.35
N LEU A 353 18.09 -7.01 -0.70
CA LEU A 353 17.90 -8.46 -0.81
C LEU A 353 18.77 -9.23 0.19
N SER A 354 19.95 -8.70 0.51
CA SER A 354 20.92 -9.33 1.41
C SER A 354 20.44 -9.29 2.87
N THR A 355 19.69 -8.26 3.25
CA THR A 355 19.15 -8.09 4.60
C THR A 355 17.85 -8.88 4.83
N LYS A 356 17.02 -9.06 3.79
CA LYS A 356 15.75 -9.82 3.88
C LYS A 356 15.94 -11.35 3.81
N LYS A 357 16.97 -11.85 3.14
CA LYS A 357 17.27 -13.29 3.05
C LYS A 357 18.54 -13.61 3.85
N ASN A 358 18.38 -14.01 5.12
CA ASN A 358 19.47 -14.37 6.04
C ASN A 358 20.38 -15.56 5.60
N TYR A 359 20.32 -16.01 4.36
CA TYR A 359 21.19 -17.04 3.80
C TYR A 359 21.31 -16.90 2.28
N VAL A 360 22.14 -15.96 1.81
CA VAL A 360 22.78 -16.14 0.49
C VAL A 360 24.25 -16.35 0.75
N VAL A 361 24.69 -17.60 0.59
CA VAL A 361 26.10 -17.98 0.62
C VAL A 361 26.85 -17.06 -0.35
N ARG A 362 27.75 -16.25 0.20
CA ARG A 362 28.67 -15.39 -0.54
C ARG A 362 29.71 -16.25 -1.25
N ASN A 363 29.30 -16.99 -2.28
CA ASN A 363 30.23 -17.62 -3.20
C ASN A 363 30.76 -16.52 -4.12
N GLY A 364 32.00 -16.11 -3.90
CA GLY A 364 32.68 -14.97 -4.54
C GLY A 364 33.00 -15.14 -6.02
N SER A 365 32.13 -15.80 -6.79
CA SER A 365 32.34 -16.15 -8.20
C SER A 365 31.08 -16.01 -9.07
N ILE A 366 29.97 -15.49 -8.55
CA ILE A 366 28.72 -15.27 -9.30
C ILE A 366 28.43 -13.77 -9.35
N GLY A 367 28.15 -13.24 -10.55
CA GLY A 367 27.80 -11.83 -10.76
C GLY A 367 26.56 -11.41 -9.95
N GLY A 368 26.46 -10.12 -9.63
CA GLY A 368 25.36 -9.59 -8.84
C GLY A 368 24.17 -9.10 -9.68
N ALA A 369 22.99 -9.04 -9.07
CA ALA A 369 21.80 -8.51 -9.73
C ALA A 369 21.90 -6.99 -9.97
N GLY A 370 21.15 -6.50 -10.95
CA GLY A 370 20.94 -5.07 -11.14
C GLY A 370 19.98 -4.49 -10.11
N GLY A 371 19.80 -3.16 -10.14
CA GLY A 371 18.79 -2.45 -9.35
C GLY A 371 17.44 -2.35 -10.06
N GLY A 372 16.37 -2.23 -9.29
CA GLY A 372 15.02 -1.99 -9.79
C GLY A 372 14.86 -0.53 -10.23
N SER A 373 14.03 -0.27 -11.24
CA SER A 373 13.73 1.10 -11.65
C SER A 373 12.78 1.80 -10.67
N GLY A 374 12.81 3.13 -10.63
CA GLY A 374 11.83 3.93 -9.91
C GLY A 374 10.42 3.72 -10.47
N GLY A 375 9.40 3.92 -9.65
CA GLY A 375 7.98 3.79 -9.98
C GLY A 375 7.34 5.07 -10.52
N THR A 376 6.07 5.26 -10.21
CA THR A 376 5.28 6.40 -10.67
C THR A 376 4.63 7.13 -9.51
N ILE A 377 4.72 8.46 -9.51
CA ILE A 377 3.92 9.34 -8.65
C ILE A 377 3.11 10.28 -9.55
N LEU A 378 1.78 10.16 -9.50
CA LEU A 378 0.84 10.98 -10.27
C LEU A 378 -0.06 11.77 -9.32
N LEU A 379 0.00 13.09 -9.40
CA LEU A 379 -0.70 13.98 -8.47
C LEU A 379 -1.70 14.84 -9.26
N PHE A 380 -2.97 14.81 -8.89
CA PHE A 380 -4.02 15.72 -9.34
C PHE A 380 -4.35 16.67 -8.20
N LEU A 381 -4.04 17.96 -8.34
CA LEU A 381 -4.03 18.89 -7.22
C LEU A 381 -4.32 20.34 -7.60
N HIS A 382 -4.90 21.08 -6.65
CA HIS A 382 -5.04 22.52 -6.68
C HIS A 382 -3.83 23.21 -6.01
N THR A 383 -3.44 22.78 -4.81
CA THR A 383 -2.29 23.35 -4.10
C THR A 383 -1.30 22.30 -3.57
N LEU A 384 -0.02 22.67 -3.53
CA LEU A 384 1.10 21.84 -3.05
C LEU A 384 1.96 22.61 -2.06
N ASP A 385 2.32 21.99 -0.93
CA ASP A 385 3.39 22.46 -0.06
C ASP A 385 4.34 21.29 0.28
N ILE A 386 5.62 21.47 -0.01
CA ILE A 386 6.70 20.52 0.29
C ILE A 386 7.66 21.23 1.23
N GLY A 387 7.64 20.83 2.50
CA GLY A 387 8.45 21.40 3.58
C GLY A 387 9.94 21.13 3.42
N ASP A 388 10.78 21.83 4.20
CA ASP A 388 12.24 21.86 4.05
C ASP A 388 12.91 20.46 4.15
N SER A 389 12.41 19.60 5.04
CA SER A 389 12.91 18.24 5.25
C SER A 389 12.25 17.19 4.36
N ALA A 390 11.26 17.59 3.57
CA ALA A 390 10.40 16.64 2.88
C ALA A 390 11.10 15.99 1.68
N VAL A 391 10.74 14.73 1.42
CA VAL A 391 11.30 13.95 0.32
C VAL A 391 10.20 13.37 -0.55
N LEU A 392 10.13 13.84 -1.80
CA LEU A 392 9.31 13.25 -2.85
C LEU A 392 10.25 12.53 -3.83
N SER A 393 10.17 11.20 -3.91
CA SER A 393 11.20 10.40 -4.58
C SER A 393 10.64 9.29 -5.47
N SER A 394 11.25 9.13 -6.63
CA SER A 394 11.08 7.98 -7.52
C SER A 394 12.44 7.63 -8.16
N VAL A 395 13.43 7.34 -7.33
CA VAL A 395 14.80 7.04 -7.78
C VAL A 395 14.94 5.57 -8.17
N GLY A 396 15.90 5.28 -9.04
CA GLY A 396 16.31 3.91 -9.33
C GLY A 396 17.11 3.29 -8.17
N GLY A 397 16.95 1.99 -7.97
CA GLY A 397 17.67 1.22 -6.98
C GLY A 397 19.13 0.95 -7.38
N TYR A 398 19.98 0.71 -6.38
CA TYR A 398 21.39 0.42 -6.60
C TYR A 398 21.61 -1.01 -7.09
N GLY A 399 22.44 -1.16 -8.12
CA GLY A 399 22.92 -2.46 -8.59
C GLY A 399 24.00 -3.02 -7.66
N SER A 400 24.29 -4.31 -7.81
CA SER A 400 25.37 -4.94 -7.05
C SER A 400 26.74 -4.35 -7.40
N HIS A 401 27.59 -4.16 -6.38
CA HIS A 401 29.00 -3.80 -6.55
C HIS A 401 29.79 -4.80 -7.41
N MET A 402 29.29 -6.03 -7.57
CA MET A 402 29.88 -7.10 -8.39
C MET A 402 29.38 -7.05 -9.84
N GLY A 403 29.39 -5.86 -10.44
CA GLY A 403 29.08 -5.67 -11.87
C GLY A 403 27.60 -5.48 -12.21
N GLY A 404 26.71 -5.30 -11.24
CA GLY A 404 25.28 -5.06 -11.48
C GLY A 404 24.99 -3.64 -11.97
N GLY A 405 24.06 -3.49 -12.92
CA GLY A 405 23.62 -2.18 -13.39
C GLY A 405 22.61 -1.51 -12.45
N GLY A 406 22.69 -0.20 -12.26
CA GLY A 406 21.72 0.57 -11.47
C GLY A 406 20.38 0.73 -12.18
N GLY A 407 19.28 0.84 -11.43
CA GLY A 407 17.95 1.03 -12.01
C GLY A 407 17.75 2.42 -12.59
N GLY A 408 16.92 2.57 -13.62
CA GLY A 408 16.50 3.87 -14.14
C GLY A 408 15.62 4.63 -13.15
N GLY A 409 15.70 5.96 -13.13
CA GLY A 409 14.82 6.82 -12.31
C GLY A 409 13.40 6.87 -12.87
N GLY A 410 12.39 6.88 -12.01
CA GLY A 410 10.97 6.79 -12.37
C GLY A 410 10.32 8.11 -12.81
N ARG A 411 9.01 8.25 -12.59
CA ARG A 411 8.23 9.41 -13.08
C ARG A 411 7.46 10.08 -11.96
N ILE A 412 7.50 11.41 -11.94
CA ILE A 412 6.69 12.25 -11.06
C ILE A 412 5.96 13.28 -11.92
N HIS A 413 4.63 13.28 -11.89
CA HIS A 413 3.80 14.21 -12.65
C HIS A 413 2.86 15.01 -11.77
N PHE A 414 2.85 16.33 -11.95
CA PHE A 414 1.94 17.27 -11.30
C PHE A 414 0.85 17.74 -12.28
N HIS A 415 -0.35 17.20 -12.12
CA HIS A 415 -1.53 17.57 -12.90
C HIS A 415 -2.33 18.66 -12.18
N TRP A 416 -2.02 19.92 -12.50
CA TRP A 416 -2.67 21.08 -11.89
C TRP A 416 -4.12 21.29 -12.37
N SER A 417 -5.02 21.53 -11.43
CA SER A 417 -6.43 21.88 -11.67
C SER A 417 -6.74 23.31 -11.21
N ASP A 418 -7.61 23.99 -11.95
CA ASP A 418 -8.09 25.36 -11.69
C ASP A 418 -6.97 26.37 -11.35
N ILE A 419 -5.94 26.41 -12.21
CA ILE A 419 -4.84 27.38 -12.08
C ILE A 419 -5.43 28.80 -12.08
N PRO A 420 -5.28 29.58 -11.00
CA PRO A 420 -5.87 30.91 -10.91
C PRO A 420 -5.24 31.81 -11.98
N THR A 421 -6.10 32.50 -12.74
CA THR A 421 -5.69 33.48 -13.75
C THR A 421 -6.24 34.85 -13.34
N GLY A 422 -5.35 35.83 -13.18
CA GLY A 422 -5.70 37.17 -12.73
C GLY A 422 -4.48 38.09 -12.67
N ASP A 423 -4.70 39.35 -12.31
CA ASP A 423 -3.64 40.38 -12.29
C ASP A 423 -2.59 40.17 -11.18
N VAL A 424 -2.94 39.40 -10.14
CA VAL A 424 -2.06 39.07 -9.01
C VAL A 424 -1.68 37.60 -9.09
N TYR A 425 -0.37 37.32 -9.10
CA TYR A 425 0.15 35.96 -9.03
C TYR A 425 -0.14 35.36 -7.65
N GLN A 426 -0.83 34.20 -7.64
CA GLN A 426 -1.05 33.40 -6.43
C GLN A 426 -0.26 32.09 -6.56
N PRO A 427 0.71 31.82 -5.68
CA PRO A 427 1.48 30.58 -5.74
C PRO A 427 0.56 29.41 -5.39
N ILE A 428 0.48 28.44 -6.31
CA ILE A 428 -0.21 27.16 -6.11
C ILE A 428 0.73 26.07 -5.58
N ALA A 429 2.03 26.33 -5.57
CA ALA A 429 3.05 25.38 -5.11
C ALA A 429 4.15 26.09 -4.32
N SER A 430 4.51 25.52 -3.18
CA SER A 430 5.69 25.85 -2.38
C SER A 430 6.55 24.61 -2.28
N VAL A 431 7.80 24.69 -2.77
CA VAL A 431 8.73 23.54 -2.75
C VAL A 431 10.03 23.98 -2.12
N ARG A 432 10.24 23.58 -0.87
CA ARG A 432 11.49 23.83 -0.14
C ARG A 432 12.29 22.55 0.12
N GLY A 433 11.62 21.40 0.12
CA GLY A 433 12.22 20.07 0.24
C GLY A 433 12.84 19.55 -1.06
N SER A 434 13.06 18.23 -1.11
CA SER A 434 13.74 17.58 -2.24
C SER A 434 12.81 16.72 -3.10
N ILE A 435 12.89 16.92 -4.42
CA ILE A 435 12.28 16.06 -5.44
C ILE A 435 13.39 15.25 -6.12
N ARG A 436 13.32 13.93 -6.07
CA ARG A 436 14.39 13.03 -6.53
C ARG A 436 13.89 12.04 -7.59
N ILE A 437 14.58 12.01 -8.73
CA ILE A 437 14.29 11.14 -9.87
C ILE A 437 15.57 10.58 -10.50
N GLY A 438 16.67 10.55 -9.74
CA GLY A 438 17.95 10.05 -10.22
C GLY A 438 17.91 8.55 -10.53
N GLY A 439 18.70 8.13 -11.52
CA GLY A 439 19.01 6.71 -11.69
C GLY A 439 19.88 6.19 -10.55
N GLY A 440 19.75 4.90 -10.24
CA GLY A 440 20.58 4.23 -9.26
C GLY A 440 22.01 4.04 -9.76
N LEU A 441 22.97 3.96 -8.84
CA LEU A 441 24.36 3.63 -9.18
C LEU A 441 24.50 2.14 -9.50
N GLY A 442 25.38 1.82 -10.45
CA GLY A 442 25.80 0.43 -10.71
C GLY A 442 27.16 0.12 -10.08
N GLY A 443 27.61 -1.12 -10.23
CA GLY A 443 28.92 -1.58 -9.73
C GLY A 443 30.14 -1.06 -10.50
N HIS A 444 29.93 -0.30 -11.59
CA HIS A 444 30.99 0.31 -12.41
C HIS A 444 30.60 1.73 -12.85
N GLU A 445 31.58 2.55 -13.25
CA GLU A 445 31.38 3.98 -13.63
C GLU A 445 30.35 4.18 -14.76
N LEU A 446 30.22 3.22 -15.69
CA LEU A 446 29.25 3.23 -16.79
C LEU A 446 27.97 2.44 -16.50
N GLY A 447 27.82 1.94 -15.27
CA GLY A 447 26.70 1.09 -14.85
C GLY A 447 25.53 1.84 -14.22
N GLY A 448 25.58 3.17 -14.12
CA GLY A 448 24.49 3.97 -13.56
C GLY A 448 23.25 3.97 -14.45
N GLY A 449 22.06 3.97 -13.83
CA GLY A 449 20.80 4.21 -14.54
C GLY A 449 20.66 5.67 -14.96
N GLU A 450 19.87 5.91 -16.01
CA GLU A 450 19.52 7.27 -16.42
C GLU A 450 18.48 7.88 -15.48
N ASN A 451 18.45 9.22 -15.45
CA ASN A 451 17.46 9.96 -14.69
C ASN A 451 16.05 9.76 -15.29
N GLY A 452 15.07 9.82 -14.40
CA GLY A 452 13.66 9.83 -14.74
C GLY A 452 13.16 11.18 -15.21
N THR A 453 11.86 11.42 -15.04
CA THR A 453 11.22 12.68 -15.45
C THR A 453 10.37 13.28 -14.35
N THR A 454 10.51 14.59 -14.16
CA THR A 454 9.56 15.42 -13.42
C THR A 454 8.83 16.29 -14.44
N THR A 455 7.50 16.24 -14.45
CA THR A 455 6.68 16.99 -15.41
C THR A 455 5.50 17.64 -14.70
N GLY A 456 4.98 18.70 -15.31
CA GLY A 456 3.76 19.37 -14.86
C GLY A 456 2.84 19.65 -16.04
N LYS A 457 1.57 19.91 -15.77
CA LYS A 457 0.64 20.42 -16.79
C LYS A 457 1.16 21.76 -17.32
N ALA A 458 1.24 21.90 -18.64
CA ALA A 458 1.67 23.13 -19.28
C ALA A 458 0.79 24.31 -18.85
N CYS A 459 1.43 25.39 -18.41
CA CYS A 459 0.71 26.54 -17.89
C CYS A 459 -0.03 27.29 -19.00
N PRO A 460 -1.17 27.94 -18.68
CA PRO A 460 -1.83 28.84 -19.60
C PRO A 460 -0.84 29.88 -20.18
N LYS A 461 -0.99 30.22 -21.46
CA LYS A 461 -0.12 31.18 -22.15
C LYS A 461 -0.02 32.49 -21.36
N GLY A 462 1.19 32.88 -20.95
CA GLY A 462 1.48 34.12 -20.22
C GLY A 462 1.87 33.97 -18.75
N LEU A 463 1.85 32.75 -18.20
CA LEU A 463 2.33 32.44 -16.84
C LEU A 463 3.72 31.78 -16.89
N TYR A 464 4.61 32.14 -15.95
CA TYR A 464 5.99 31.65 -15.83
C TYR A 464 6.28 31.16 -14.40
N GLY A 465 7.11 30.13 -14.23
CA GLY A 465 7.42 29.52 -12.92
C GLY A 465 8.09 28.14 -13.04
N ILE A 466 8.54 27.54 -11.92
CA ILE A 466 9.32 26.27 -11.89
C ILE A 466 8.61 25.08 -12.56
N PHE A 467 7.27 25.10 -12.58
CA PHE A 467 6.43 24.10 -13.28
C PHE A 467 5.77 24.68 -14.55
N CYS A 468 6.25 25.84 -15.02
CA CYS A 468 5.74 26.65 -16.12
C CYS A 468 6.91 27.25 -16.95
N GLU A 469 7.83 26.41 -17.44
CA GLU A 469 8.87 26.81 -18.41
C GLU A 469 8.60 26.24 -19.80
#